data_AF-A0A180FX38-F1
#
_entry.id   AF-A0A180FX38-F1
#
_cell.length_a   1.000
_cell.length_b   1.000
_cell.length_c   1.000
_cell.angle_alpha   90.00
_cell.angle_beta   90.00
_cell.angle_gamma   90.00
#
_symmetry.space_group_name_H-M   'P 1'
#
loop_
_entity.id
_entity.type
_entity.pdbx_description
1 polymer ?
#
loop_
_entity_poly.entity_id
_entity_poly.type
_entity_poly.pdbx_seq_one_letter_code
_entity_poly.pdbx_strand_id
1 'polypeptide(L)' 'MEAYQMQLSYTYNQISKEEATKQMHFTKSTHNQKIESLWSQMMKQHNQSIKDNILQMIEYGAYDPENYVQ' A
#
# COMPACT_ATOMS: atom_id res chain seq x y z
N MET A 1 14.99 9.19 -10.67
CA MET A 1 15.33 8.75 -9.30
C MET A 1 15.98 7.37 -9.29
N GLU A 2 15.40 6.35 -9.92
CA GLU A 2 15.89 4.95 -9.88
C GLU A 2 17.32 4.78 -10.45
N ALA A 3 17.61 5.31 -11.64
CA ALA A 3 18.95 5.27 -12.22
C ALA A 3 20.00 6.02 -11.38
N TYR A 4 19.56 7.02 -10.63
CA TYR A 4 20.42 7.85 -9.79
C TYR A 4 20.83 7.11 -8.51
N GLN A 5 19.91 6.39 -7.86
CA GLN A 5 20.25 5.54 -6.71
C GLN A 5 21.18 4.39 -7.11
N MET A 6 20.92 3.72 -8.24
CA MET A 6 21.81 2.67 -8.73
C MET A 6 23.22 3.21 -9.02
N GLN A 7 23.31 4.39 -9.63
CA GLN A 7 24.59 5.06 -9.90
C GLN A 7 25.31 5.45 -8.60
N LEU A 8 24.62 6.01 -7.61
CA LEU A 8 25.20 6.34 -6.32
C LEU A 8 25.71 5.08 -5.59
N SER A 9 24.94 4.00 -5.57
CA SER A 9 25.39 2.73 -4.96
C SER A 9 26.62 2.16 -5.68
N TYR A 10 26.65 2.20 -7.00
CA TYR A 10 27.82 1.79 -7.78
C TYR A 10 29.05 2.67 -7.48
N THR A 11 28.88 3.99 -7.49
CA THR A 11 29.97 4.96 -7.33
C THR A 11 30.54 5.00 -5.91
N TYR A 12 29.69 4.92 -4.89
CA TYR A 12 30.12 5.13 -3.49
C TYR A 12 30.29 3.84 -2.70
N ASN A 13 29.58 2.76 -3.04
CA ASN A 13 29.74 1.47 -2.34
C ASN A 13 30.64 0.47 -3.09
N GLN A 14 31.18 0.84 -4.27
CA GLN A 14 32.05 0.00 -5.11
C GLN A 14 31.47 -1.39 -5.42
N ILE A 15 30.15 -1.54 -5.37
CA ILE A 15 29.47 -2.80 -5.70
C ILE A 15 29.34 -2.93 -7.21
N SER A 16 29.22 -4.16 -7.72
CA SER A 16 29.01 -4.38 -9.15
C SER A 16 27.67 -3.76 -9.62
N LYS A 17 27.58 -3.43 -10.92
CA LYS A 17 26.33 -2.90 -11.51
C LYS A 17 25.16 -3.88 -11.34
N GLU A 18 25.43 -5.17 -11.40
CA GLU A 18 24.45 -6.24 -11.23
C GLU A 18 23.90 -6.26 -9.80
N GLU A 19 24.77 -6.07 -8.83
CA GLU A 19 24.45 -6.03 -7.41
C GLU A 19 23.72 -4.73 -7.01
N ALA A 20 24.10 -3.59 -7.59
CA ALA A 20 23.36 -2.34 -7.48
C ALA A 20 21.93 -2.46 -8.05
N THR A 21 21.79 -3.16 -9.18
CA THR A 21 20.49 -3.44 -9.81
C THR A 21 19.63 -4.33 -8.91
N LYS A 22 20.23 -5.37 -8.31
CA LYS A 22 19.55 -6.27 -7.37
C LYS A 22 19.06 -5.53 -6.11
N GLN A 23 19.90 -4.67 -5.52
CA GLN A 23 19.50 -3.84 -4.37
C GLN A 23 18.36 -2.87 -4.70
N MET A 24 18.37 -2.30 -5.91
CA MET A 24 17.29 -1.45 -6.39
C MET A 24 15.97 -2.24 -6.49
N HIS A 25 15.99 -3.41 -7.14
CA HIS A 25 14.80 -4.27 -7.24
C HIS A 25 14.27 -4.70 -5.87
N PHE A 26 15.17 -5.05 -4.95
CA PHE A 26 14.80 -5.38 -3.57
C PHE A 26 14.10 -4.19 -2.89
N THR A 27 14.69 -3.00 -2.93
CA THR A 27 14.11 -1.78 -2.36
C THR A 27 12.71 -1.48 -2.92
N LYS A 28 12.53 -1.64 -4.24
CA LYS A 28 11.24 -1.48 -4.91
C LYS A 28 10.21 -2.51 -4.45
N SER A 29 10.62 -3.77 -4.36
CA SER A 29 9.77 -4.85 -3.85
C SER A 29 9.33 -4.60 -2.41
N THR A 30 10.26 -4.23 -1.52
CA THR A 30 9.95 -3.90 -0.13
C THR A 30 9.02 -2.69 -0.02
N HIS A 31 9.19 -1.68 -0.87
CA HIS A 31 8.28 -0.54 -0.91
C HIS A 31 6.86 -0.96 -1.32
N ASN A 32 6.73 -1.78 -2.37
CA ASN A 32 5.43 -2.30 -2.80
C ASN A 32 4.76 -3.15 -1.72
N GLN A 33 5.51 -4.03 -1.05
CA GLN A 33 4.99 -4.82 0.08
C GLN A 33 4.50 -3.93 1.22
N LYS A 34 5.17 -2.80 1.48
CA LYS A 34 4.70 -1.82 2.47
C LYS A 34 3.38 -1.18 2.05
N ILE A 35 3.23 -0.81 0.78
CA ILE A 35 1.97 -0.28 0.24
C ILE A 35 0.85 -1.32 0.39
N GLU A 36 1.08 -2.57 -0.02
CA GLU A 36 0.10 -3.66 0.09
C GLU A 36 -0.29 -3.95 1.55
N SER A 37 0.68 -3.89 2.47
CA SER A 37 0.42 -4.03 3.90
C SER A 37 -0.45 -2.90 4.43
N LEU A 38 -0.20 -1.66 4.03
CA LEU A 38 -1.03 -0.51 4.39
C LEU A 38 -2.46 -0.64 3.85
N TRP A 39 -2.63 -1.06 2.59
CA TRP A 39 -3.95 -1.35 2.03
C TRP A 39 -4.68 -2.45 2.81
N SER A 40 -3.99 -3.53 3.13
CA SER A 40 -4.57 -4.63 3.93
C SER A 40 -5.00 -4.16 5.32
N GLN A 41 -4.20 -3.31 5.96
CA GLN A 41 -4.55 -2.71 7.24
C GLN A 41 -5.78 -1.81 7.13
N MET A 42 -5.84 -0.96 6.10
CA MET A 42 -6.99 -0.09 5.84
C MET A 42 -8.28 -0.89 5.64
N MET A 43 -8.21 -1.96 4.84
CA MET A 43 -9.33 -2.88 4.63
C MET A 43 -9.80 -3.53 5.93
N LYS A 44 -8.88 -3.95 6.79
CA LYS A 44 -9.19 -4.66 8.02
C LYS A 44 -9.73 -3.76 9.13
N GLN A 45 -9.14 -2.57 9.31
CA GLN A 45 -9.45 -1.70 10.44
C GLN A 45 -10.55 -0.69 10.11
N HIS A 46 -10.46 -0.05 8.95
CA HIS A 46 -11.41 1.02 8.60
C HIS A 46 -12.60 0.47 7.83
N ASN A 47 -12.37 -0.33 6.80
CA ASN A 47 -13.46 -0.79 5.95
C ASN A 47 -14.36 -1.82 6.66
N GLN A 48 -13.85 -2.56 7.64
CA GLN A 48 -14.69 -3.43 8.45
C GLN A 48 -15.68 -2.62 9.29
N SER A 49 -15.22 -1.56 9.97
CA SER A 49 -16.11 -0.69 10.75
C SER A 49 -17.17 0.00 9.88
N ILE A 50 -16.82 0.42 8.67
CA ILE A 50 -17.79 0.99 7.72
C ILE A 50 -18.85 -0.06 7.33
N LYS A 51 -18.43 -1.28 7.02
CA LYS A 51 -19.36 -2.38 6.69
C LYS A 51 -20.30 -2.70 7.85
N ASP A 52 -19.77 -2.77 9.06
CA ASP A 52 -20.56 -3.07 10.26
C ASP A 52 -21.61 -1.97 10.50
N ASN A 53 -21.24 -0.70 10.35
CA ASN A 53 -22.17 0.43 10.46
C ASN A 53 -23.27 0.38 9.38
N ILE A 54 -22.91 0.09 8.13
CA ILE A 54 -23.88 -0.06 7.04
C ILE A 54 -24.85 -1.21 7.35
N LEU A 55 -24.33 -2.36 7.78
CA LEU A 55 -25.14 -3.52 8.12
C LEU A 55 -26.14 -3.19 9.24
N GLN A 56 -25.67 -2.50 10.28
CA GLN A 56 -26.52 -2.05 11.38
C GLN A 56 -27.63 -1.09 10.89
N MET A 57 -27.31 -0.15 10.00
CA MET A 57 -28.31 0.77 9.43
C MET A 57 -29.34 0.02 8.56
N ILE A 58 -28.93 -1.04 7.85
CA ILE A 58 -29.83 -1.92 7.11
C ILE A 58 -30.77 -2.66 8.07
N GLU A 59 -30.23 -3.25 9.15
CA GLU A 59 -31.01 -3.96 10.16
C GLU A 59 -32.05 -3.07 10.85
N TYR A 60 -31.73 -1.79 11.06
CA TYR A 60 -32.66 -0.80 11.60
C TYR A 60 -33.63 -0.21 10.55
N GLY A 61 -33.50 -0.59 9.27
CA GLY A 61 -34.32 -0.06 8.17
C GLY A 61 -34.05 1.41 7.86
N ALA A 62 -32.92 1.95 8.32
CA ALA A 62 -32.51 3.35 8.14
C ALA A 62 -31.52 3.53 6.97
N TYR A 63 -31.06 2.44 6.36
CA TYR A 63 -30.17 2.48 5.19
C TYR A 63 -30.95 2.72 3.90
N ASP A 64 -30.62 3.79 3.19
CA ASP A 64 -31.11 4.08 1.85
C ASP A 64 -29.99 3.84 0.81
N PRO A 65 -30.11 2.83 -0.07
CA PRO A 65 -29.10 2.55 -1.09
C PRO A 65 -28.97 3.66 -2.15
N GLU A 66 -29.94 4.57 -2.27
CA GLU A 66 -29.93 5.70 -3.21
C GLU A 66 -29.36 6.99 -2.58
N ASN A 67 -29.05 6.98 -1.28
CA ASN A 67 -28.47 8.12 -0.58
C ASN A 67 -26.94 8.04 -0.50
N TYR A 68 -26.26 8.75 -1.40
CA TYR A 68 -24.79 8.79 -1.50
C TYR A 68 -24.06 9.54 -0.37
N VAL A 69 -24.79 10.10 0.59
CA VAL A 69 -24.26 10.92 1.69
C VAL A 69 -24.40 10.23 3.05
N GLN A 70 -25.13 9.10 3.12
CA GLN A 70 -25.39 8.34 4.35
C GLN A 70 -24.23 7.45 4.78
#